data_AF-A0A0C3CVU5-F1
#
_entry.id   AF-A0A0C3CVU5-F1
#
_cell.length_a   1.000
_cell.length_b   1.000
_cell.length_c   1.000
_cell.angle_alpha   90.00
_cell.angle_beta   90.00
_cell.angle_gamma   90.00
#
_symmetry.space_group_name_H-M   'P 1'
#
loop_
_entity.id
_entity.type
_entity.pdbx_description
1 polymer ?
#
loop_
_entity_poly.entity_id
_entity_poly.type
_entity_poly.pdbx_seq_one_letter_code
_entity_poly.pdbx_strand_id
1 'polypeptide(L)'
;MLFHFLLLLLEFVRGTDSDSMSTNTSGTLEPDNDTLESDFDHHCRLLLTQSANSRAEGWVMELCRYLGDLPADVTKETNIIDWWVKHADIYPTLARIAKDMCGSEIATDRQSWLGADKFKHLQVLKHAWHFSISDHAATNSVTVKSIDILEQFKELLVHDGEMEHKLNASELVVTN
;
A
#
# COMPACT_ATOMS: atom_id res chain seq x y z
N MET A 1 -0.79 3.50 25.74
CA MET A 1 -1.49 2.92 24.58
C MET A 1 -1.85 3.99 23.57
N LEU A 2 -2.50 5.11 23.95
CA LEU A 2 -2.77 6.23 23.04
C LEU A 2 -1.55 6.82 22.33
N PHE A 3 -0.45 7.06 23.03
CA PHE A 3 0.80 7.50 22.38
C PHE A 3 1.33 6.52 21.32
N HIS A 4 1.15 5.22 21.55
CA HIS A 4 1.56 4.18 20.62
C HIS A 4 0.61 4.09 19.42
N PHE A 5 -0.68 4.34 19.67
CA PHE A 5 -1.70 4.48 18.64
C PHE A 5 -1.43 5.72 17.76
N LEU A 6 -1.07 6.87 18.36
CA LEU A 6 -0.63 8.07 17.63
C LEU A 6 0.65 7.85 16.82
N LEU A 7 1.63 7.11 17.37
CA LEU A 7 2.84 6.73 16.63
C LEU A 7 2.49 5.86 15.42
N LEU A 8 1.63 4.85 15.58
CA LEU A 8 1.18 4.00 14.48
C LEU A 8 0.39 4.78 13.43
N LEU A 9 -0.46 5.73 13.84
CA LEU A 9 -1.22 6.58 12.94
C LEU A 9 -0.31 7.55 12.19
N LEU A 10 0.69 8.13 12.86
CA LEU A 10 1.70 8.98 12.23
C LEU A 10 2.62 8.18 11.29
N GLU A 11 3.01 6.96 11.63
CA GLU A 11 3.81 6.11 10.75
C GLU A 11 3.02 5.64 9.52
N PHE A 12 1.73 5.31 9.69
CA PHE A 12 0.82 4.96 8.60
C PHE A 12 0.61 6.15 7.66
N VAL A 13 0.35 7.34 8.21
CA VAL A 13 0.20 8.58 7.42
C VAL A 13 1.51 8.96 6.73
N ARG A 14 2.67 8.86 7.41
CA ARG A 14 3.98 9.15 6.82
C ARG A 14 4.34 8.20 5.69
N GLY A 15 3.76 6.99 5.66
CA GLY A 15 3.89 6.04 4.56
C GLY A 15 3.14 6.44 3.29
N THR A 16 2.19 7.38 3.36
CA THR A 16 1.36 7.77 2.21
C THR A 16 1.90 8.95 1.38
N ASP A 17 2.94 9.65 1.84
CA ASP A 17 3.51 10.83 1.15
C ASP A 17 4.76 10.53 0.29
N SER A 18 5.18 9.27 0.18
CA SER A 18 6.50 8.90 -0.38
C SER A 18 6.51 8.26 -1.76
N ASP A 19 5.51 8.50 -2.62
CA ASP A 19 5.66 8.22 -4.07
C ASP A 19 4.87 9.22 -4.94
N SER A 20 5.31 10.48 -4.94
CA SER A 20 5.02 11.42 -6.04
C SER A 20 6.33 12.06 -6.49
N MET A 21 7.13 11.26 -7.19
CA MET A 21 8.35 11.72 -7.84
C MET A 21 7.97 12.45 -9.13
N SER A 22 7.93 13.78 -9.06
CA SER A 22 7.80 14.67 -10.23
C SER A 22 8.84 14.34 -11.29
N THR A 23 8.39 13.90 -12.46
CA THR A 23 9.16 13.94 -13.70
C THR A 23 8.47 14.89 -14.67
N ASN A 24 9.04 16.08 -14.83
CA ASN A 24 8.69 17.00 -15.89
C ASN A 24 9.29 16.48 -17.21
N THR A 25 8.45 15.96 -18.10
CA THR A 25 8.79 15.85 -19.53
C THR A 25 7.57 16.27 -20.35
N SER A 26 7.68 17.45 -20.97
CA SER A 26 6.73 17.94 -21.96
C SER A 26 6.79 17.04 -23.19
N GLY A 27 5.69 16.34 -23.46
CA GLY A 27 5.49 15.52 -24.64
C GLY A 27 3.99 15.24 -24.77
N THR A 28 3.32 16.05 -25.58
CA THR A 28 1.92 15.87 -25.97
C THR A 28 1.74 14.48 -26.59
N LEU A 29 1.14 13.57 -25.82
CA LEU A 29 0.52 12.35 -26.33
C LEU A 29 -0.84 12.24 -25.64
N GLU A 30 -1.87 12.16 -26.48
CA GLU A 30 -3.27 11.92 -26.13
C GLU A 30 -3.40 10.76 -25.12
N PRO A 31 -4.19 10.90 -24.04
CA PRO A 31 -4.45 9.78 -23.15
C PRO A 31 -5.45 8.84 -23.81
N ASP A 32 -4.95 7.72 -24.31
CA ASP A 32 -5.74 6.54 -24.63
C ASP A 32 -6.28 5.99 -23.30
N ASN A 33 -7.47 6.44 -22.91
CA ASN A 33 -8.04 6.28 -21.58
C ASN A 33 -9.15 5.22 -21.56
N ASP A 34 -8.82 4.01 -22.01
CA ASP A 34 -9.61 2.80 -21.76
C ASP A 34 -8.93 1.90 -20.70
N THR A 35 -8.31 2.53 -19.70
CA THR A 35 -7.98 1.82 -18.46
C THR A 35 -9.30 1.55 -17.76
N LEU A 36 -9.80 0.30 -17.85
CA LEU A 36 -10.97 -0.18 -17.12
C LEU A 36 -10.71 0.03 -15.63
N GLU A 37 -11.14 1.19 -15.13
CA GLU A 37 -11.11 1.52 -13.73
C GLU A 37 -11.92 0.47 -12.97
N SER A 38 -11.28 -0.19 -12.01
CA SER A 38 -11.92 -1.26 -11.24
C SER A 38 -13.13 -0.69 -10.49
N ASP A 39 -14.17 -1.49 -10.30
CA ASP A 39 -15.32 -1.13 -9.44
C ASP A 39 -14.86 -0.69 -8.05
N PHE A 40 -13.72 -1.21 -7.58
CA PHE A 40 -13.07 -0.80 -6.34
C PHE A 40 -12.57 0.66 -6.39
N ASP A 41 -11.88 1.04 -7.47
CA ASP A 41 -11.33 2.39 -7.62
C ASP A 41 -12.45 3.43 -7.75
N HIS A 42 -13.51 3.08 -8.49
CA HIS A 42 -14.72 3.89 -8.58
C HIS A 42 -15.37 4.07 -7.19
N HIS A 43 -15.45 3.00 -6.39
CA HIS A 43 -15.97 3.05 -5.04
C HIS A 43 -15.11 3.93 -4.11
N CYS A 44 -13.78 3.79 -4.17
CA CYS A 44 -12.85 4.61 -3.40
C CYS A 44 -12.97 6.10 -3.74
N ARG A 45 -13.06 6.47 -5.03
CA ARG A 45 -13.26 7.87 -5.43
C ARG A 45 -14.60 8.41 -4.97
N LEU A 46 -15.66 7.60 -4.99
CA LEU A 46 -16.98 8.01 -4.53
C LEU A 46 -16.95 8.33 -3.03
N LEU A 47 -16.27 7.51 -2.23
CA LEU A 47 -16.08 7.73 -0.79
C LEU A 47 -15.23 8.99 -0.52
N LEU A 48 -14.15 9.19 -1.27
CA LEU A 48 -13.32 10.39 -1.17
C LEU A 48 -14.13 11.65 -1.51
N THR A 49 -14.92 11.61 -2.59
CA THR A 49 -15.77 12.73 -3.02
C THR A 49 -16.87 13.02 -1.99
N GLN A 50 -17.48 11.99 -1.40
CA GLN A 50 -18.46 12.16 -0.32
C GLN A 50 -17.81 12.75 0.94
N SER A 51 -16.59 12.35 1.29
CA SER A 51 -15.86 12.89 2.44
C SER A 51 -15.46 14.35 2.24
N ALA A 52 -15.00 14.73 1.04
CA ALA A 52 -14.61 16.09 0.69
C ALA A 52 -15.81 17.06 0.68
N ASN A 53 -17.01 16.54 0.37
CA ASN A 53 -18.26 17.30 0.40
C ASN A 53 -18.88 17.38 1.81
N SER A 54 -18.45 16.53 2.74
CA SER A 54 -18.79 16.70 4.15
C SER A 54 -17.96 17.86 4.70
N ARG A 55 -18.60 18.89 5.26
CA ARG A 55 -17.94 20.05 5.90
C ARG A 55 -17.11 19.69 7.14
N ALA A 56 -16.78 18.42 7.35
CA ALA A 56 -15.88 17.99 8.39
C ALA A 56 -14.51 18.60 8.07
N GLU A 57 -14.08 19.51 8.94
CA GLU A 57 -12.70 19.92 9.07
C GLU A 57 -11.80 18.71 8.77
N GLY A 58 -11.00 18.79 7.69
CA GLY A 58 -10.25 17.63 7.22
C GLY A 58 -9.47 16.97 8.37
N TRP A 59 -9.22 15.65 8.26
CA TRP A 59 -8.63 14.84 9.35
C TRP A 59 -7.38 15.48 10.00
N VAL A 60 -6.64 16.31 9.26
CA VAL A 60 -5.51 17.10 9.76
C VAL A 60 -5.93 18.11 10.83
N MET A 61 -6.99 18.88 10.61
CA MET A 61 -7.49 19.85 11.60
C MET A 61 -8.13 19.14 12.78
N GLU A 62 -8.81 18.02 12.54
CA GLU A 62 -9.33 17.15 13.58
C GLU A 62 -8.19 16.60 14.47
N LEU A 63 -7.06 16.21 13.86
CA LEU A 63 -5.85 15.79 14.55
C LEU A 63 -5.19 16.93 15.33
N CYS A 64 -5.10 18.12 14.73
CA CYS A 64 -4.60 19.30 15.44
C CYS A 64 -5.45 19.65 16.66
N ARG A 65 -6.79 19.57 16.55
CA ARG A 65 -7.70 19.77 17.69
C ARG A 65 -7.48 18.72 18.76
N TYR A 66 -7.43 17.44 18.37
CA TYR A 66 -7.17 16.34 19.31
C TYR A 66 -5.83 16.51 20.05
N LEU A 67 -4.79 16.99 19.37
CA LEU A 67 -3.47 17.26 19.96
C LEU A 67 -3.46 18.50 20.86
N GLY A 68 -4.28 19.52 20.55
CA GLY A 68 -4.45 20.72 21.37
C GLY A 68 -5.25 20.46 22.65
N ASP A 69 -6.27 19.61 22.55
CA ASP A 69 -7.21 19.28 23.63
C ASP A 69 -6.94 17.87 24.18
N LEU A 70 -5.68 17.60 24.54
CA LEU A 70 -5.31 16.26 25.00
C LEU A 70 -6.08 15.91 26.29
N PRO A 71 -6.91 14.86 26.28
CA PRO A 71 -7.81 14.54 27.37
C PRO A 71 -7.01 14.08 28.60
N ALA A 72 -7.08 14.86 29.68
CA ALA A 72 -6.34 14.59 30.93
C ALA A 72 -6.92 13.40 31.72
N ASP A 73 -8.13 12.97 31.38
CA ASP A 73 -8.87 11.89 32.02
C ASP A 73 -8.53 10.50 31.47
N VAL A 74 -7.72 10.42 30.40
CA VAL A 74 -7.38 9.12 29.82
C VAL A 74 -6.29 8.42 30.62
N THR A 75 -6.70 7.43 31.41
CA THR A 75 -5.79 6.54 32.14
C THR A 75 -5.41 5.30 31.32
N LYS A 76 -4.44 4.52 31.81
CA LYS A 76 -4.00 3.26 31.17
C LYS A 76 -5.12 2.22 31.10
N GLU A 77 -6.08 2.30 32.01
CA GLU A 77 -7.22 1.40 32.15
C GLU A 77 -8.40 1.82 31.27
N THR A 78 -8.32 2.98 30.61
CA THR A 78 -9.40 3.47 29.73
C THR A 78 -9.51 2.58 28.50
N ASN A 79 -10.70 2.05 28.25
CA ASN A 79 -11.00 1.34 27.00
C ASN A 79 -10.95 2.35 25.84
N ILE A 80 -9.91 2.24 25.02
CA ILE A 80 -9.65 3.17 23.93
C ILE A 80 -10.76 3.17 22.88
N ILE A 81 -11.42 2.03 22.68
CA ILE A 81 -12.52 1.90 21.71
C ILE A 81 -13.75 2.66 22.21
N ASP A 82 -14.12 2.44 23.47
CA ASP A 82 -15.24 3.15 24.09
C ASP A 82 -14.96 4.66 24.15
N TRP A 83 -13.70 5.04 24.35
CA TRP A 83 -13.30 6.44 24.33
C TRP A 83 -13.51 7.07 22.96
N TRP A 84 -13.05 6.44 21.87
CA TRP A 84 -13.26 6.93 20.50
C TRP A 84 -14.74 6.95 20.09
N VAL A 85 -15.53 5.97 20.53
CA VAL A 85 -16.98 5.94 20.28
C VAL A 85 -17.67 7.13 20.97
N LYS A 86 -17.28 7.46 22.21
CA LYS A 86 -17.84 8.59 22.95
C LYS A 86 -17.49 9.95 22.35
N HIS A 87 -16.35 10.06 21.67
CA HIS A 87 -15.87 11.31 21.09
C HIS A 87 -16.00 11.34 19.56
N ALA A 88 -16.77 10.43 18.96
CA ALA A 88 -16.94 10.34 17.51
C ALA A 88 -17.71 11.53 16.91
N ASP A 89 -18.42 12.29 17.72
CA ASP A 89 -19.07 13.55 17.35
C ASP A 89 -18.05 14.69 17.21
N ILE A 90 -17.05 14.73 18.09
CA ILE A 90 -15.98 15.73 18.08
C ILE A 90 -14.88 15.35 17.08
N TYR A 91 -14.58 14.05 16.98
CA TYR A 91 -13.51 13.52 16.14
C TYR A 91 -14.03 12.39 15.22
N PRO A 92 -14.90 12.71 14.24
CA PRO A 92 -15.55 11.69 13.42
C PRO A 92 -14.58 10.92 12.52
N THR A 93 -13.55 11.58 11.97
CA THR A 93 -12.62 10.95 11.04
C THR A 93 -11.60 10.09 11.78
N LEU A 94 -11.03 10.61 12.87
CA LEU A 94 -10.09 9.91 13.73
C LEU A 94 -10.77 8.76 14.46
N ALA A 95 -12.01 8.92 14.93
CA ALA A 95 -12.75 7.82 15.55
C ALA A 95 -12.99 6.68 14.56
N ARG A 96 -13.27 6.99 13.28
CA ARG A 96 -13.41 5.98 12.23
C ARG A 96 -12.08 5.27 11.95
N ILE A 97 -10.99 6.02 11.76
CA ILE A 97 -9.65 5.43 11.57
C ILE A 97 -9.27 4.56 12.78
N ALA A 98 -9.52 5.02 14.00
CA ALA A 98 -9.26 4.25 15.21
C ALA A 98 -10.09 2.99 15.31
N LYS A 99 -11.37 3.07 14.95
CA LYS A 99 -12.23 1.91 14.87
C LYS A 99 -11.77 0.92 13.81
N ASP A 100 -11.31 1.37 12.64
CA ASP A 100 -10.86 0.48 11.56
C ASP A 100 -9.52 -0.19 11.90
N MET A 101 -8.59 0.58 12.49
CA MET A 101 -7.30 0.07 12.96
C MET A 101 -7.45 -0.94 14.10
N CYS A 102 -8.32 -0.66 15.07
CA CYS A 102 -8.53 -1.55 16.21
C CYS A 102 -9.53 -2.69 15.91
N GLY A 103 -10.46 -2.46 14.98
CA GLY A 103 -11.48 -3.39 14.54
C GLY A 103 -10.99 -4.40 13.50
N SER A 104 -9.81 -4.19 12.90
CA SER A 104 -9.14 -5.29 12.22
C SER A 104 -8.77 -6.35 13.26
N GLU A 105 -9.47 -7.48 13.17
CA GLU A 105 -9.36 -8.69 13.98
C GLU A 105 -7.91 -9.17 14.20
N ILE A 106 -6.98 -8.67 13.38
CA ILE A 106 -5.55 -8.91 13.41
C ILE A 106 -4.86 -8.34 14.67
N ALA A 107 -5.35 -7.23 15.24
CA ALA A 107 -4.66 -6.55 16.35
C ALA A 107 -5.23 -6.89 17.73
N THR A 108 -6.53 -7.12 17.88
CA THR A 108 -7.13 -7.29 19.22
C THR A 108 -7.21 -8.75 19.64
N ASP A 109 -7.55 -9.68 18.74
CA ASP A 109 -7.73 -11.09 19.15
C ASP A 109 -6.41 -11.84 19.34
N ARG A 110 -5.36 -11.47 18.59
CA ARG A 110 -4.02 -12.10 18.72
C ARG A 110 -3.08 -11.40 19.71
N GLN A 111 -3.35 -10.16 20.09
CA GLN A 111 -2.43 -9.37 20.92
C GLN A 111 -2.93 -9.15 22.36
N SER A 112 -4.23 -9.26 22.62
CA SER A 112 -4.80 -8.98 23.96
C SER A 112 -4.67 -10.11 24.99
N TRP A 113 -4.31 -11.34 24.59
CA TRP A 113 -4.16 -12.48 25.51
C TRP A 113 -2.71 -12.92 25.76
N LEU A 114 -1.75 -12.34 25.05
CA LEU A 114 -0.35 -12.51 25.41
C LEU A 114 -0.01 -11.52 26.51
N GLY A 115 -0.09 -11.96 27.76
CA GLY A 115 0.46 -11.22 28.90
C GLY A 115 1.86 -10.69 28.58
N ALA A 116 2.23 -9.56 29.20
CA ALA A 116 3.42 -8.77 28.87
C ALA A 116 4.71 -9.59 28.68
N ASP A 117 4.89 -10.67 29.46
CA ASP A 117 6.04 -11.57 29.35
C ASP A 117 6.09 -12.33 28.01
N LYS A 118 4.95 -12.87 27.56
CA LYS A 118 4.87 -13.58 26.29
C LYS A 118 5.07 -12.64 25.11
N PHE A 119 4.54 -11.42 25.21
CA PHE A 119 4.76 -10.39 24.20
C PHE A 119 6.24 -9.99 24.10
N LYS A 120 6.91 -9.80 25.25
CA LYS A 120 8.36 -9.52 25.29
C LYS A 120 9.16 -10.65 24.66
N HIS A 121 8.79 -11.90 24.93
CA HIS A 121 9.42 -13.08 24.32
C HIS A 121 9.25 -13.11 22.79
N LEU A 122 8.05 -12.78 22.28
CA LEU A 122 7.79 -12.67 20.85
C LEU A 122 8.61 -11.55 20.19
N GLN A 123 8.78 -10.40 20.84
CA GLN A 123 9.61 -9.33 20.30
C GLN A 123 11.09 -9.73 20.20
N VAL A 124 11.60 -10.46 21.20
CA VAL A 124 12.97 -10.99 21.17
C VAL A 124 13.12 -12.01 20.04
N LEU A 125 12.17 -12.94 19.88
CA LEU A 125 12.16 -13.92 18.78
C LEU A 125 12.08 -13.24 17.42
N LYS A 126 11.17 -12.28 17.23
CA LYS A 126 11.04 -11.49 16.00
C LYS A 126 12.38 -10.84 15.64
N HIS A 127 13.05 -10.22 16.59
CA HIS A 127 14.33 -9.55 16.36
C HIS A 127 15.45 -10.55 16.03
N ALA A 128 15.52 -11.67 16.76
CA ALA A 128 16.51 -12.72 16.51
C ALA A 128 16.32 -13.40 15.13
N TRP A 129 15.06 -13.55 14.68
CA TRP A 129 14.75 -14.18 13.40
C TRP A 129 14.88 -13.23 12.21
N HIS A 130 14.79 -11.92 12.43
CA HIS A 130 14.90 -10.94 11.35
C HIS A 130 16.24 -11.04 10.59
N PHE A 131 17.32 -11.45 11.27
CA PHE A 131 18.63 -11.65 10.63
C PHE A 131 18.78 -12.98 9.90
N SER A 132 17.94 -13.98 10.17
CA SER A 132 18.04 -15.30 9.54
C SER A 132 17.08 -15.50 8.38
N ILE A 133 16.10 -14.61 8.21
CA ILE A 133 15.17 -14.66 7.09
C ILE A 133 15.87 -14.01 5.89
N SER A 134 16.25 -14.84 4.93
CA SER A 134 16.80 -14.35 3.67
C SER A 134 15.68 -13.65 2.88
N ASP A 135 15.94 -12.44 2.40
CA ASP A 135 15.01 -11.71 1.55
C ASP A 135 15.00 -12.35 0.15
N HIS A 136 14.13 -13.33 -0.01
CA HIS A 136 13.95 -14.01 -1.29
C HIS A 136 13.37 -13.07 -2.36
N ALA A 137 12.66 -12.00 -1.98
CA ALA A 137 12.14 -11.04 -2.96
C ALA A 137 13.28 -10.19 -3.55
N ALA A 138 14.20 -9.71 -2.73
CA ALA A 138 15.42 -9.05 -3.20
C ALA A 138 16.30 -10.00 -4.03
N THR A 139 16.45 -11.26 -3.59
CA THR A 139 17.23 -12.28 -4.30
C THR A 139 16.62 -12.60 -5.67
N ASN A 140 15.29 -12.73 -5.76
CA ASN A 140 14.58 -12.94 -7.01
C ASN A 140 14.68 -11.72 -7.94
N SER A 141 14.60 -10.50 -7.39
CA SER A 141 14.74 -9.26 -8.18
C SER A 141 16.12 -9.12 -8.82
N VAL A 142 17.18 -9.52 -8.12
CA VAL A 142 18.54 -9.58 -8.68
C VAL A 142 18.62 -10.64 -9.79
N THR A 143 17.99 -11.79 -9.59
CA THR A 143 18.02 -12.90 -10.56
C THR A 143 17.21 -12.60 -11.82
N VAL A 144 16.08 -11.88 -11.70
CA VAL A 144 15.25 -11.47 -12.84
C VAL A 144 15.97 -10.45 -13.73
N LYS A 145 16.89 -9.63 -13.17
CA LYS A 145 17.71 -8.70 -13.96
C LYS A 145 18.86 -9.37 -14.70
N SER A 146 19.33 -10.54 -14.26
CA SER A 146 20.40 -11.30 -14.93
C SER A 146 19.89 -12.36 -15.92
N ILE A 147 18.57 -12.49 -16.03
CA ILE A 147 17.93 -13.29 -17.07
C ILE A 147 17.94 -12.48 -18.38
N ASP A 148 19.10 -12.46 -19.01
CA ASP A 148 19.37 -11.98 -20.37
C ASP A 148 18.76 -12.92 -21.45
N ILE A 149 17.67 -13.61 -21.09
CA ILE A 149 16.93 -14.53 -21.94
C ILE A 149 16.23 -13.75 -23.06
N LEU A 150 15.92 -12.47 -22.85
CA LEU A 150 15.31 -11.62 -23.87
C LEU A 150 16.24 -11.41 -25.08
N GLU A 151 17.56 -11.32 -24.88
CA GLU A 151 18.52 -11.23 -26.00
C GLU A 151 18.62 -12.54 -26.78
N GLN A 152 18.59 -13.70 -26.10
CA GLN A 152 18.57 -15.01 -26.76
C GLN A 152 17.31 -15.23 -27.61
N PHE A 153 16.17 -14.67 -27.21
CA PHE A 153 14.94 -14.75 -28.00
C PHE A 153 14.91 -13.78 -29.20
N LYS A 154 15.68 -12.69 -29.18
CA LYS A 154 15.79 -11.80 -30.34
C LYS A 154 16.48 -12.48 -31.52
N GLU A 155 17.53 -13.26 -31.28
CA GLU A 155 18.21 -14.02 -32.33
C GLU A 155 17.29 -15.06 -32.98
N LEU A 156 16.44 -15.72 -32.18
CA LEU A 156 15.46 -16.68 -32.69
C LEU A 156 14.41 -16.00 -33.59
N LEU A 157 13.95 -14.81 -33.20
CA LEU A 157 12.95 -14.05 -33.96
C LEU A 157 13.48 -13.59 -35.33
N VAL A 158 14.77 -13.22 -35.40
CA VAL A 158 15.43 -12.85 -36.66
C VAL A 158 15.52 -14.07 -37.58
N HIS A 159 15.89 -15.23 -37.04
CA HIS A 159 15.98 -16.46 -37.82
C HIS A 159 14.63 -16.90 -38.41
N ASP A 160 13.54 -16.78 -37.65
CA ASP A 160 12.19 -17.11 -38.12
C ASP A 160 11.75 -16.18 -39.27
N GLY A 161 12.06 -14.89 -39.19
CA GLY A 161 11.80 -13.95 -40.29
C GLY A 161 12.61 -14.27 -41.57
N GLU A 162 13.87 -14.68 -41.44
CA GLU A 162 14.70 -15.07 -42.59
C GLU A 162 14.19 -16.34 -43.28
N MET A 163 13.61 -17.28 -42.52
CA MET A 163 13.01 -18.50 -43.05
C MET A 163 11.74 -18.20 -43.86
N GLU A 164 10.87 -17.31 -43.39
CA GLU A 164 9.68 -16.89 -44.14
C GLU A 164 10.04 -16.21 -45.47
N HIS A 165 11.06 -15.36 -45.48
CA HIS A 165 11.53 -14.72 -46.71
C HIS A 165 12.07 -15.70 -47.75
N LYS A 166 12.76 -16.77 -47.32
CA LYS A 166 13.27 -17.82 -48.23
C LYS A 166 12.15 -18.66 -48.84
N LEU A 167 11.08 -18.94 -48.09
CA LEU A 167 9.91 -19.67 -48.58
C LEU A 167 9.16 -18.84 -49.63
N ASN A 168 8.89 -17.57 -49.35
CA ASN A 168 8.20 -16.67 -50.27
C ASN A 168 8.99 -16.43 -51.58
N ALA A 169 10.34 -16.35 -51.50
CA ALA A 169 11.18 -16.21 -52.69
C ALA A 169 11.22 -17.47 -53.56
N SER A 170 11.05 -18.65 -52.96
CA SER A 170 11.06 -19.93 -53.68
C SER A 170 9.73 -20.22 -54.39
N GLU A 171 8.61 -19.71 -53.86
CA GLU A 171 7.27 -19.86 -54.46
C GLU A 171 7.11 -19.05 -55.74
N LEU A 172 7.72 -17.86 -55.83
CA LEU A 172 7.69 -16.98 -57.01
C LEU A 172 8.49 -17.51 -58.21
N VAL A 173 9.41 -18.46 -58.01
CA VAL A 173 10.23 -19.04 -59.09
C VAL A 173 9.52 -20.21 -59.79
N VAL A 174 8.51 -20.82 -59.17
CA VAL A 174 7.82 -22.01 -59.70
C VAL A 174 6.64 -21.67 -60.61
N THR A 175 6.20 -20.41 -60.68
CA THR A 175 5.01 -19.98 -61.43
C THR A 175 5.28 -19.33 -62.80
N ASN A 176 6.47 -19.53 -63.41
CA ASN A 176 6.76 -19.10 -64.78
C ASN A 176 6.97 -20.28 -65.74
#